data_AF-T1ACX0-F1
#
_entry.id   AF-T1ACX0-F1
#
_cell.length_a   1.000
_cell.length_b   1.000
_cell.length_c   1.000
_cell.angle_alpha   90.00
_cell.angle_beta   90.00
_cell.angle_gamma   90.00
#
_symmetry.space_group_name_H-M   'P 1'
#
loop_
_entity.id
_entity.type
_entity.pdbx_description
1 polymer ?
#
loop_
_entity_poly.entity_id
_entity_poly.type
_entity_poly.pdbx_seq_one_letter_code
_entity_poly.pdbx_strand_id
1 'polypeptide(L)'
;LAEKLGADIEKVRVGIGSDPRIGYGFIYPGVGYGGSCFPKDVKALIRSSHEVGHEPKVLDAVEAVNARQKEVLFEKIEHHFGGKLGGRTIALWGLAFKPDTDD
;
A
#
# COMPACT_ATOMS: atom_id res chain seq x y z
N LEU A 1 3.77 -11.59 1.47
CA LEU A 1 3.65 -13.00 1.92
C LEU A 1 3.21 -13.90 0.78
N ALA A 2 2.08 -13.61 0.11
CA ALA A 2 1.57 -14.40 -1.01
C ALA A 2 2.63 -14.69 -2.08
N GLU A 3 3.33 -13.66 -2.58
CA GLU A 3 4.42 -13.83 -3.56
C GLU A 3 5.53 -14.78 -3.08
N LYS A 4 5.95 -14.69 -1.82
CA LYS A 4 7.01 -15.54 -1.24
C LYS A 4 6.59 -17.00 -1.10
N LEU A 5 5.28 -17.26 -0.99
CA LEU A 5 4.71 -18.60 -0.83
C LEU A 5 4.15 -19.16 -2.15
N GLY A 6 4.25 -18.41 -3.26
CA GLY A 6 3.63 -18.80 -4.53
C GLY A 6 2.09 -18.79 -4.51
N ALA A 7 1.48 -18.05 -3.57
CA ALA A 7 0.04 -17.91 -3.47
C ALA A 7 -0.47 -16.70 -4.27
N ASP A 8 -1.73 -16.79 -4.71
CA ASP A 8 -2.43 -15.73 -5.43
C ASP A 8 -3.24 -14.86 -4.45
N ILE A 9 -2.84 -13.61 -4.28
CA ILE A 9 -3.48 -12.68 -3.34
C ILE A 9 -4.92 -12.34 -3.75
N GLU A 10 -5.26 -12.39 -5.05
CA GLU A 10 -6.63 -12.14 -5.52
C GLU A 10 -7.56 -13.29 -5.12
N LYS A 11 -7.08 -14.54 -5.14
CA LYS A 11 -7.85 -15.68 -4.61
C LYS A 11 -8.06 -15.56 -3.10
N VAL A 12 -7.04 -15.12 -2.38
CA VAL A 12 -7.16 -14.86 -0.93
C VAL A 12 -8.21 -13.76 -0.68
N ARG A 13 -8.15 -12.66 -1.44
CA ARG A 13 -9.13 -11.56 -1.38
C ARG A 13 -10.56 -12.04 -1.61
N VAL A 14 -10.79 -12.86 -2.65
CA VAL A 14 -12.10 -13.45 -2.93
C VAL A 14 -12.57 -14.33 -1.77
N GLY A 15 -11.66 -15.16 -1.23
CA GLY A 15 -11.96 -16.01 -0.08
C GLY A 15 -12.44 -15.20 1.14
N ILE A 16 -11.66 -14.21 1.58
CA ILE A 16 -12.02 -13.41 2.77
C ILE A 16 -13.21 -12.47 2.51
N GLY A 17 -13.33 -11.91 1.31
CA GLY A 17 -14.38 -10.96 0.96
C GLY A 17 -15.77 -11.59 0.83
N SER A 18 -15.82 -12.92 0.65
CA SER A 18 -17.07 -13.69 0.63
C SER A 18 -17.75 -13.77 2.00
N ASP A 19 -17.00 -13.53 3.08
CA ASP A 19 -17.57 -13.40 4.41
C ASP A 19 -18.22 -12.00 4.56
N PRO A 20 -19.53 -11.91 4.81
CA PRO A 20 -20.23 -10.62 4.88
C PRO A 20 -19.78 -9.74 6.04
N ARG A 21 -19.07 -10.27 7.04
CA ARG A 21 -18.47 -9.48 8.14
C ARG A 21 -17.26 -8.67 7.68
N ILE A 22 -16.63 -9.07 6.58
CA ILE A 22 -15.49 -8.39 5.96
C ILE A 22 -15.97 -7.63 4.71
N GLY A 23 -16.64 -8.33 3.79
CA GLY A 23 -17.11 -7.78 2.53
C GLY A 23 -16.01 -7.50 1.50
N TYR A 24 -16.40 -7.06 0.31
CA TYR A 24 -15.47 -6.84 -0.82
C TYR A 24 -14.91 -5.42 -0.93
N GLY A 25 -15.35 -4.50 -0.08
CA GLY A 25 -14.89 -3.11 -0.11
C GLY A 25 -13.44 -2.98 0.36
N PHE A 26 -12.62 -2.22 -0.37
CA PHE A 26 -11.29 -1.75 0.06
C PHE A 26 -10.25 -2.84 0.41
N ILE A 27 -10.45 -4.08 -0.02
CA ILE A 27 -9.50 -5.20 0.18
C ILE A 27 -8.62 -5.49 -1.05
N TYR A 28 -8.42 -4.51 -1.93
CA TYR A 28 -7.59 -4.65 -3.12
C TYR A 28 -6.11 -4.36 -2.79
N PRO A 29 -5.20 -5.35 -2.91
CA PRO A 29 -3.77 -5.10 -2.76
C PRO A 29 -3.24 -4.26 -3.94
N GLY A 30 -2.16 -3.51 -3.72
CA GLY A 30 -1.58 -2.65 -4.74
C GLY A 30 -0.27 -2.01 -4.32
N VAL A 31 0.07 -0.87 -4.91
CA VAL A 31 1.32 -0.12 -4.65
C VAL A 31 1.25 0.81 -3.42
N GLY A 32 0.24 0.61 -2.57
CA GLY A 32 -0.04 1.45 -1.40
C GLY A 32 -1.09 2.52 -1.68
N TYR A 33 -1.59 3.14 -0.61
CA TYR A 33 -2.55 4.25 -0.68
C TYR A 33 -1.83 5.61 -0.65
N GLY A 34 -2.46 6.60 -1.28
CA GLY A 34 -2.02 7.99 -1.34
C GLY A 34 -3.15 8.99 -1.12
N GLY A 35 -3.04 10.14 -1.77
CA GLY A 35 -4.00 11.24 -1.67
C GLY A 35 -3.82 12.09 -0.42
N SER A 36 -4.57 13.19 -0.37
CA SER A 36 -4.49 14.18 0.71
C SER A 36 -5.18 13.75 2.01
N CYS A 37 -6.21 12.91 1.95
CA CYS A 37 -7.02 12.54 3.12
C CYS A 37 -6.39 11.44 3.98
N PHE A 38 -6.25 10.21 3.46
CA PHE A 38 -5.93 9.05 4.28
C PHE A 38 -4.57 9.15 5.01
N PRO A 39 -3.47 9.52 4.32
CA PRO A 39 -2.17 9.69 4.98
C PRO A 39 -2.19 10.78 6.06
N LYS A 40 -2.92 11.86 5.84
CA LYS A 40 -3.03 12.97 6.80
C LYS A 40 -3.81 12.54 8.04
N ASP A 41 -4.98 11.92 7.84
CA ASP A 41 -5.88 11.58 8.93
C ASP A 41 -5.30 10.45 9.80
N VAL A 42 -4.65 9.45 9.20
CA VAL A 42 -3.94 8.39 9.95
C VAL A 42 -2.84 8.98 10.82
N LYS A 43 -1.97 9.84 10.26
CA LYS A 43 -0.91 10.51 11.01
C LYS A 43 -1.44 11.39 12.14
N ALA A 44 -2.53 12.12 11.88
CA ALA A 44 -3.17 12.94 12.89
C ALA A 44 -3.70 12.09 14.05
N LEU A 45 -4.36 10.97 13.75
CA LEU A 45 -4.89 10.05 14.76
C LEU A 45 -3.78 9.37 15.58
N ILE A 46 -2.67 8.99 14.94
CA ILE A 46 -1.48 8.47 15.62
C ILE A 46 -0.94 9.49 16.61
N ARG A 47 -0.73 10.73 16.13
CA ARG A 47 -0.23 11.82 16.96
C ARG A 47 -1.15 12.10 18.16
N SER A 48 -2.45 12.24 17.93
CA SER A 48 -3.41 12.50 19.00
C SER A 48 -3.47 11.36 20.03
N SER A 49 -3.25 10.11 19.60
CA SER A 49 -3.14 8.97 20.52
C SER A 49 -1.94 9.13 21.46
N HIS A 50 -0.77 9.48 20.91
CA HIS A 50 0.43 9.71 21.72
C HIS A 50 0.29 10.90 22.68
N GLU A 51 -0.40 11.97 22.27
CA GLU A 51 -0.66 13.15 23.12
C GLU A 51 -1.49 12.80 24.37
N VAL A 52 -2.30 11.74 24.33
CA VAL A 52 -3.06 11.23 25.50
C VAL A 52 -2.40 10.02 26.18
N GLY A 53 -1.14 9.71 25.85
CA GLY A 53 -0.39 8.59 26.42
C GLY A 53 -0.86 7.21 25.94
N HIS A 54 -1.57 7.14 24.82
CA HIS A 54 -1.97 5.89 24.17
C HIS A 54 -1.04 5.54 23.00
N GLU A 55 -0.70 4.26 22.84
CA GLU A 55 0.14 3.77 21.75
C GLU A 55 -0.73 3.03 20.71
N PRO A 56 -0.99 3.64 19.54
CA PRO A 56 -1.91 3.11 18.53
C PRO A 56 -1.23 2.09 17.60
N LYS A 57 -0.71 0.99 18.16
CA LYS A 57 0.15 0.00 17.47
C LYS A 57 -0.33 -0.45 16.09
N VAL A 58 -1.64 -0.58 15.90
CA VAL A 58 -2.22 -0.98 14.60
C VAL A 58 -2.04 0.12 13.55
N LEU A 59 -2.28 1.38 13.91
CA LEU A 59 -2.13 2.50 12.98
C LEU A 59 -0.67 2.73 12.64
N ASP A 60 0.24 2.60 13.61
CA ASP A 60 1.68 2.67 13.39
C ASP A 60 2.12 1.60 12.38
N ALA A 61 1.62 0.36 12.55
CA ALA A 61 1.91 -0.73 11.63
C ALA A 61 1.32 -0.48 10.23
N VAL A 62 0.11 0.08 10.13
CA VAL A 62 -0.53 0.44 8.85
C VAL A 62 0.31 1.48 8.12
N GLU A 63 0.75 2.55 8.80
CA GLU A 63 1.59 3.57 8.21
C GLU A 63 2.94 2.99 7.74
N ALA A 64 3.61 2.21 8.60
CA ALA A 64 4.90 1.60 8.28
C ALA A 64 4.83 0.57 7.15
N VAL A 65 3.72 -0.17 7.03
CA VAL A 65 3.49 -1.08 5.90
C VAL A 65 3.22 -0.30 4.63
N ASN A 66 2.40 0.74 4.66
CA ASN A 66 2.11 1.54 3.47
C ASN A 66 3.35 2.28 2.94
N ALA A 67 4.21 2.79 3.83
CA ALA A 67 5.47 3.42 3.43
C ALA A 67 6.37 2.44 2.65
N ARG A 68 6.58 1.23 3.18
CA ARG A 68 7.35 0.18 2.48
C ARG A 68 6.69 -0.28 1.19
N GLN A 69 5.36 -0.35 1.15
CA GLN A 69 4.64 -0.82 -0.03
C GLN A 69 4.88 0.07 -1.26
N LYS A 70 5.11 1.37 -1.06
CA LYS A 70 5.44 2.32 -2.15
C LYS A 70 6.81 2.06 -2.77
N GLU A 71 7.71 1.38 -2.06
CA GLU A 71 9.06 1.04 -2.53
C GLU A 71 9.06 -0.24 -3.37
N VAL A 72 8.08 -1.13 -3.18
CA VAL A 72 8.00 -2.46 -3.82
C VAL A 72 8.13 -2.40 -5.35
N LEU A 73 7.54 -1.41 -6.01
CA LEU A 73 7.64 -1.30 -7.47
C LEU A 73 9.08 -1.01 -7.92
N PHE A 74 9.78 -0.13 -7.20
CA PHE A 74 11.17 0.22 -7.47
C PHE A 74 12.09 -0.97 -7.21
N GLU A 75 11.90 -1.67 -6.09
CA GLU A 75 12.64 -2.89 -5.76
C GLU A 75 12.48 -3.96 -6.86
N LYS A 76 11.26 -4.15 -7.38
CA LYS A 76 10.99 -5.10 -8.46
C LYS A 76 11.67 -4.70 -9.76
N ILE A 77 11.64 -3.42 -10.11
CA ILE A 77 12.32 -2.88 -11.31
C ILE A 77 13.83 -3.05 -11.17
N GLU A 78 14.40 -2.68 -10.02
CA GLU A 78 15.82 -2.80 -9.74
C GLU A 78 16.28 -4.26 -9.81
N HIS A 79 15.53 -5.17 -9.19
CA HIS A 79 15.80 -6.60 -9.23
C HIS A 79 15.74 -7.15 -10.66
N HIS A 80 14.72 -6.77 -11.43
CA HIS A 80 14.55 -7.22 -12.82
C HIS A 80 15.73 -6.81 -13.72
N PHE A 81 16.25 -5.60 -13.54
CA PHE A 81 17.40 -5.10 -14.31
C PHE A 81 18.76 -5.34 -13.65
N GLY A 82 18.80 -6.07 -12.52
CA GLY A 82 20.03 -6.33 -11.77
C GLY A 82 20.78 -5.06 -11.38
N GLY A 83 20.05 -4.01 -10.98
CA GLY A 83 20.59 -2.70 -10.60
C GLY A 83 21.04 -1.80 -11.76
N LYS A 84 20.95 -2.25 -13.02
CA LYS A 84 21.47 -1.52 -14.19
C LYS A 84 20.39 -0.68 -14.88
N LEU A 85 19.99 0.41 -14.22
CA LEU A 85 18.95 1.34 -14.71
C LEU A 85 19.49 2.48 -15.60
N GLY A 86 20.80 2.73 -15.59
CA GLY A 86 21.41 3.80 -16.40
C GLY A 86 21.09 3.67 -17.89
N GLY A 87 20.62 4.75 -18.50
CA GLY A 87 20.25 4.81 -19.92
C GLY A 87 18.95 4.08 -20.29
N ARG A 88 18.20 3.55 -19.31
CA ARG A 88 16.88 2.94 -19.54
C ARG A 88 15.80 4.01 -19.58
N THR A 89 14.82 3.82 -20.46
CA THR A 89 13.57 4.58 -20.47
C THR A 89 12.48 3.71 -19.87
N ILE A 90 11.80 4.22 -18.84
CA ILE A 90 10.69 3.54 -18.15
C ILE A 90 9.43 4.37 -18.39
N ALA A 91 8.39 3.74 -18.95
CA ALA A 91 7.08 4.36 -19.06
C ALA A 91 6.32 4.16 -17.74
N LEU A 92 5.74 5.25 -17.21
CA LEU A 92 4.88 5.22 -16.03
C LEU A 92 3.44 5.50 -16.48
N TRP A 93 2.53 4.56 -16.22
CA TRP A 93 1.12 4.73 -16.56
C TRP A 93 0.30 4.93 -15.27
N GLY A 94 -0.15 6.17 -15.08
CA GLY A 94 -0.80 6.61 -13.84
C GLY A 94 0.14 7.48 -13.02
N LEU A 95 -0.32 8.67 -12.67
CA LEU A 95 0.43 9.66 -11.87
C LEU A 95 -0.36 10.07 -10.62
N ALA A 96 -1.64 10.35 -10.81
CA ALA A 96 -2.56 10.63 -9.71
C ALA A 96 -2.66 9.45 -8.74
N PHE A 97 -3.02 9.73 -7.49
CA PHE A 97 -3.05 8.70 -6.43
C PHE A 97 -4.17 7.66 -6.61
N LYS A 98 -5.17 7.97 -7.44
CA LYS A 98 -6.31 7.11 -7.80
C LYS A 98 -6.86 7.50 -9.18
N PRO A 99 -7.76 6.69 -9.78
CA PRO A 99 -8.45 7.06 -11.01
C PRO A 99 -9.28 8.34 -10.87
N ASP A 100 -9.53 8.99 -12.02
CA ASP A 100 -10.49 10.10 -12.17
C ASP A 100 -10.20 11.33 -11.29
N THR A 101 -8.91 11.65 -11.06
CA THR A 101 -8.47 12.85 -10.34
C THR A 101 -7.11 13.34 -10.87
N ASP A 102 -6.80 14.61 -10.62
CA ASP A 102 -5.51 15.26 -10.90
C ASP A 102 -4.64 15.51 -9.64
N ASP A 103 -5.11 15.06 -8.47
CA ASP A 103 -4.38 15.04 -7.18
C ASP A 103 -3.33 13.90 -7.15
#